data_AF-A0A935Z7W7-F1
#
_entry.id   AF-A0A935Z7W7-F1
#
_cell.length_a   1.000
_cell.length_b   1.000
_cell.length_c   1.000
_cell.angle_alpha   90.00
_cell.angle_beta   90.00
_cell.angle_gamma   90.00
#
_symmetry.space_group_name_H-M   'P 1'
#
loop_
_entity.id
_entity.type
_entity.pdbx_description
1 polymer ?
#
loop_
_entity_poly.entity_id
_entity_poly.type
_entity_poly.pdbx_seq_one_letter_code
_entity_poly.pdbx_strand_id
1 'polypeptide(L)'
;MTLARTRLRGLLTLVTDVVHHGSRAVEKVHRETAARPFGILEALPDVIAVPARSVHLVHDVSLTATYGSIRIVNEAVRATADVAFDLVDAMAPPSPDANAAEGATRIPEAAPETGEPPRDVGSQS
;
A
#
# COMPACT_ATOMS: atom_id res chain seq x y z
N MET A 1 -6.63 -9.95 -16.31
CA MET A 1 -5.87 -10.33 -15.08
C MET A 1 -5.61 -9.16 -14.12
N THR A 2 -5.56 -7.91 -14.60
CA THR A 2 -5.33 -6.69 -13.79
C THR A 2 -6.43 -6.40 -12.75
N LEU A 3 -7.71 -6.57 -13.09
CA LEU A 3 -8.85 -6.35 -12.17
C LEU A 3 -8.82 -7.20 -10.89
N ALA A 4 -8.42 -8.47 -10.99
CA ALA A 4 -8.29 -9.35 -9.83
C ALA A 4 -7.15 -8.91 -8.89
N ARG A 5 -6.07 -8.36 -9.46
CA ARG A 5 -4.89 -7.86 -8.73
C ARG A 5 -5.19 -6.57 -7.97
N THR A 6 -5.87 -5.61 -8.61
CA THR A 6 -6.31 -4.37 -7.93
C THR A 6 -7.26 -4.67 -6.77
N ARG A 7 -8.19 -5.64 -6.95
CA ARG A 7 -9.07 -6.09 -5.86
C ARG A 7 -8.30 -6.74 -4.71
N LEU A 8 -7.24 -7.51 -4.99
CA LEU A 8 -6.41 -8.13 -3.96
C LEU A 8 -5.59 -7.09 -3.17
N ARG A 9 -5.02 -6.07 -3.85
CA ARG A 9 -4.37 -4.92 -3.19
C ARG A 9 -5.34 -4.15 -2.28
N GLY A 10 -6.56 -3.91 -2.76
CA GLY A 10 -7.60 -3.27 -1.97
C GLY A 10 -7.98 -4.08 -0.73
N LEU A 11 -8.14 -5.40 -0.88
CA LEU A 11 -8.42 -6.29 0.25
C LEU A 11 -7.29 -6.30 1.28
N LEU A 12 -6.02 -6.38 0.84
CA LEU A 12 -4.86 -6.32 1.72
C LEU A 12 -4.88 -5.01 2.53
N THR A 13 -5.13 -3.88 1.87
CA THR A 13 -5.22 -2.57 2.53
C THR A 13 -6.29 -2.56 3.62
N LEU A 14 -7.48 -3.10 3.34
CA LEU A 14 -8.56 -3.19 4.33
C LEU A 14 -8.18 -4.07 5.52
N VAL A 15 -7.59 -5.24 5.27
CA VAL A 15 -7.16 -6.15 6.35
C VAL A 15 -6.08 -5.49 7.21
N THR A 16 -5.08 -4.86 6.59
CA THR A 16 -4.03 -4.15 7.33
C THR A 16 -4.61 -3.05 8.21
N ASP A 17 -5.57 -2.29 7.69
CA ASP A 17 -6.21 -1.20 8.42
C ASP A 17 -7.05 -1.71 9.60
N VAL A 18 -7.79 -2.81 9.40
CA VAL A 18 -8.55 -3.48 10.47
C VAL A 18 -7.62 -3.99 11.56
N VAL A 19 -6.50 -4.64 11.21
CA VAL A 19 -5.52 -5.12 12.20
C VAL A 19 -4.89 -3.94 12.96
N HIS A 20 -4.56 -2.86 12.25
CA HIS A 20 -4.00 -1.66 12.87
C HIS A 20 -4.97 -1.07 13.90
N HIS A 21 -6.21 -0.81 13.51
CA HIS A 21 -7.22 -0.22 14.39
C HIS A 21 -7.65 -1.19 15.50
N GLY A 22 -7.79 -2.47 15.20
CA GLY A 22 -8.11 -3.52 16.16
C GLY A 22 -7.06 -3.61 17.26
N SER A 23 -5.77 -3.62 16.89
CA SER A 23 -4.69 -3.66 17.88
C SER A 23 -4.71 -2.46 18.84
N ARG A 24 -5.01 -1.25 18.35
CA ARG A 24 -5.14 -0.05 19.18
C ARG A 24 -6.36 -0.10 20.10
N ALA A 25 -7.48 -0.64 19.62
CA ALA A 25 -8.68 -0.79 20.43
C ALA A 25 -8.45 -1.77 21.58
N VAL A 26 -7.82 -2.92 21.31
CA VAL A 26 -7.48 -3.90 22.34
C VAL A 26 -6.47 -3.30 23.33
N GLU A 27 -5.43 -2.62 22.86
CA GLU A 27 -4.46 -1.91 23.73
C GLU A 27 -5.16 -0.95 24.70
N LYS A 28 -6.11 -0.16 24.20
CA LYS A 28 -6.89 0.78 25.01
C LYS A 28 -7.70 0.06 26.09
N VAL A 29 -8.44 -0.99 25.71
CA VAL A 29 -9.23 -1.80 26.66
C VAL A 29 -8.32 -2.42 27.72
N HIS A 30 -7.14 -2.91 27.32
CA HIS A 30 -6.20 -3.54 28.25
C HIS A 30 -5.65 -2.53 29.27
N ARG A 31 -5.27 -1.32 28.83
CA ARG A 31 -4.88 -0.23 29.75
C ARG A 31 -6.01 0.16 30.68
N GLU A 32 -7.23 0.39 30.16
CA GLU A 32 -8.37 0.78 30.98
C GLU A 32 -8.74 -0.29 32.01
N THR A 33 -8.62 -1.56 31.64
CA THR A 33 -8.86 -2.69 32.55
C THR A 33 -7.81 -2.73 33.67
N ALA A 34 -6.54 -2.50 33.36
CA ALA A 34 -5.46 -2.47 34.34
C ALA A 34 -5.47 -1.20 35.22
N ALA A 35 -5.96 -0.08 34.70
CA ALA A 35 -6.03 1.18 35.44
C ALA A 35 -6.91 1.08 36.70
N ARG A 36 -7.98 0.28 36.66
CA ARG A 36 -8.87 0.08 37.82
C ARG A 36 -8.17 -0.53 39.05
N PRO A 37 -7.55 -1.71 38.97
CA PRO A 37 -6.87 -2.30 40.13
C PRO A 37 -5.67 -1.46 40.59
N PHE A 38 -4.88 -0.88 39.68
CA PHE A 38 -3.79 0.02 40.09
C PHE A 38 -4.32 1.27 40.79
N GLY A 39 -5.40 1.88 40.30
CA GLY A 39 -6.02 3.04 40.95
C GLY A 39 -6.48 2.76 42.39
N ILE A 40 -6.93 1.54 42.69
CA ILE A 40 -7.26 1.13 44.06
C ILE A 40 -5.99 1.04 44.92
N LEU A 41 -4.93 0.40 44.41
CA LEU A 41 -3.67 0.23 45.15
C LEU A 41 -2.94 1.55 45.38
N GLU A 42 -3.05 2.49 44.44
CA GLU A 42 -2.44 3.82 44.53
C GLU A 42 -3.17 4.78 45.47
N ALA A 43 -4.40 4.45 45.88
CA ALA A 43 -5.17 5.21 46.87
C ALA A 43 -4.88 4.77 48.32
N LEU A 44 -4.10 3.70 48.50
CA LEU A 44 -3.67 3.19 49.81
C LEU A 44 -2.47 4.00 50.35
N PRO A 45 -2.06 3.80 51.63
CA PRO A 45 -0.89 4.49 52.19
C PRO A 45 0.38 4.31 51.35
N ASP A 46 1.30 5.28 51.43
CA ASP A 46 2.47 5.40 50.54
C ASP A 46 3.36 4.15 50.46
N VAL A 47 3.38 3.33 51.50
CA VAL A 47 4.07 2.04 51.55
C VAL A 47 3.63 1.10 50.43
N ILE A 48 2.37 1.21 49.99
CA ILE A 48 1.75 0.41 48.92
C ILE A 48 1.62 1.22 47.63
N ALA A 49 1.32 2.52 47.73
CA ALA A 49 1.09 3.36 46.54
C ALA A 49 2.34 3.56 45.67
N VAL A 50 3.51 3.75 46.28
CA VAL A 50 4.78 3.95 45.56
C VAL A 50 5.17 2.74 44.69
N PRO A 51 5.20 1.49 45.23
CA PRO A 51 5.44 0.33 44.39
C PRO A 51 4.32 0.08 43.38
N ALA A 52 3.05 0.34 43.73
CA ALA A 52 1.93 0.19 42.80
C ALA A 52 2.08 1.08 41.56
N ARG A 53 2.40 2.37 41.73
CA ARG A 53 2.68 3.30 40.61
C ARG A 53 3.81 2.84 39.71
N SER A 54 4.87 2.31 40.33
CA SER A 54 6.04 1.83 39.58
C SER A 54 5.68 0.65 38.69
N VAL A 55 4.93 -0.32 39.23
CA VAL A 55 4.45 -1.48 38.47
C VAL A 55 3.45 -1.07 37.39
N HIS A 56 2.54 -0.13 37.70
CA HIS A 56 1.59 0.40 36.74
C HIS A 56 2.29 1.03 35.52
N LEU A 57 3.35 1.81 35.75
CA LEU A 57 4.14 2.40 34.67
C LEU A 57 4.85 1.34 33.83
N VAL A 58 5.49 0.35 34.47
CA VAL A 58 6.15 -0.76 33.75
C VAL A 58 5.15 -1.56 32.92
N HIS A 59 3.96 -1.81 33.46
CA HIS A 59 2.88 -2.48 32.75
C HIS A 59 2.45 -1.69 31.51
N ASP A 60 2.22 -0.38 31.63
CA ASP A 60 1.79 0.45 30.52
C ASP A 60 2.85 0.56 29.42
N VAL A 61 4.12 0.68 29.79
CA VAL A 61 5.24 0.64 28.85
C VAL A 61 5.29 -0.72 28.13
N SER A 62 5.12 -1.82 28.87
CA SER A 62 5.15 -3.18 28.30
C SER A 62 4.00 -3.42 27.33
N LEU A 63 2.78 -2.96 27.67
CA LEU A 63 1.65 -3.00 26.74
C LEU A 63 1.92 -2.17 25.49
N THR A 64 2.39 -0.94 25.67
CA THR A 64 2.71 -0.05 24.54
C THR A 64 3.75 -0.68 23.61
N ALA A 65 4.78 -1.30 24.17
CA ALA A 65 5.82 -1.99 23.42
C ALA A 65 5.27 -3.21 22.67
N THR A 66 4.42 -4.01 23.31
CA THR A 66 3.81 -5.21 22.71
C THR A 66 2.86 -4.85 21.56
N TYR A 67 1.94 -3.92 21.77
CA TYR A 67 1.04 -3.48 20.69
C TYR A 67 1.78 -2.67 19.63
N GLY A 68 2.84 -1.96 20.01
CA GLY A 68 3.77 -1.32 19.07
C GLY A 68 4.46 -2.33 18.16
N SER A 69 4.96 -3.44 18.70
CA SER A 69 5.62 -4.48 17.90
C SER A 69 4.65 -5.16 16.93
N ILE A 70 3.42 -5.44 17.35
CA ILE A 70 2.36 -5.96 16.47
C ILE A 70 2.12 -5.00 15.30
N ARG A 71 2.06 -3.70 15.57
CA ARG A 71 1.88 -2.68 14.52
C ARG A 71 3.07 -2.60 13.56
N ILE A 72 4.31 -2.72 14.06
CA ILE A 72 5.52 -2.77 13.23
C ILE A 72 5.48 -3.99 12.30
N VAL A 73 5.13 -5.16 12.83
CA VAL A 73 5.02 -6.39 12.02
C VAL A 73 3.95 -6.22 10.94
N ASN A 74 2.80 -5.64 11.28
CA ASN A 74 1.73 -5.40 10.31
C ASN A 74 2.17 -4.46 9.18
N GLU A 75 2.91 -3.40 9.49
CA GLU A 75 3.46 -2.49 8.47
C GLU A 75 4.53 -3.17 7.61
N ALA A 76 5.39 -4.02 8.22
CA ALA A 76 6.39 -4.79 7.48
C ALA A 76 5.74 -5.77 6.50
N VAL A 77 4.65 -6.43 6.90
CA VAL A 77 3.87 -7.31 6.01
C VAL A 77 3.25 -6.52 4.86
N ARG A 78 2.68 -5.34 5.14
CA ARG A 78 2.14 -4.45 4.11
C ARG A 78 3.20 -4.04 3.09
N ALA A 79 4.34 -3.53 3.57
CA ALA A 79 5.45 -3.12 2.71
C ALA A 79 5.98 -4.27 1.85
N THR A 80 6.09 -5.47 2.43
CA THR A 80 6.52 -6.67 1.69
C THR A 80 5.51 -7.05 0.60
N ALA A 81 4.21 -6.97 0.90
CA ALA A 81 3.16 -7.24 -0.07
C ALA A 81 3.15 -6.21 -1.21
N ASP A 82 3.34 -4.93 -0.91
CA ASP A 82 3.41 -3.86 -1.91
C ASP A 82 4.58 -4.09 -2.88
N VAL A 83 5.77 -4.42 -2.37
CA VAL A 83 6.94 -4.77 -3.20
C VAL A 83 6.66 -6.00 -4.07
N ALA A 84 6.02 -7.03 -3.52
CA ALA A 84 5.67 -8.22 -4.29
C ALA A 84 4.70 -7.89 -5.44
N PHE A 85 3.71 -7.04 -5.20
CA PHE A 85 2.80 -6.59 -6.25
C PHE A 85 3.51 -5.71 -7.30
N ASP A 86 4.44 -4.83 -6.91
CA ASP A 86 5.20 -3.98 -7.84
C ASP A 86 6.09 -4.81 -8.77
N LEU A 87 6.77 -5.84 -8.23
CA LEU A 87 7.57 -6.77 -9.03
C LEU A 87 6.69 -7.52 -10.05
N VAL A 88 5.51 -7.95 -9.62
CA VAL A 88 4.55 -8.66 -10.47
C VAL A 88 3.91 -7.74 -11.52
N ASP A 89 3.81 -6.44 -11.26
CA ASP A 89 3.40 -5.43 -12.25
C ASP A 89 4.53 -5.16 -13.26
N ALA A 90 5.78 -5.05 -12.82
CA ALA A 90 6.93 -4.85 -13.70
C ALA A 90 7.18 -6.01 -14.67
N MET A 91 6.80 -7.24 -14.28
CA MET A 91 6.88 -8.43 -15.14
C MET A 91 5.68 -8.62 -16.08
N ALA A 92 4.61 -7.83 -15.93
CA ALA A 92 3.44 -7.96 -16.78
C ALA A 92 3.71 -7.34 -18.15
N PRO A 93 3.38 -8.03 -19.26
CA PRO A 93 3.55 -7.46 -20.59
C PRO A 93 2.66 -6.21 -20.77
N PRO A 94 3.11 -5.21 -21.57
CA PRO A 94 2.35 -4.00 -21.80
C PRO A 94 0.98 -4.34 -22.38
N SER A 95 -0.07 -3.73 -21.83
CA SER A 95 -1.44 -3.91 -22.32
C SER A 95 -1.54 -3.43 -23.78
N PRO A 96 -2.29 -4.16 -24.64
CA PRO A 96 -2.44 -3.81 -26.06
C PRO A 96 -3.00 -2.38 -26.28
N ASP A 97 -3.68 -1.85 -25.28
CA ASP A 97 -4.31 -0.53 -25.29
C ASP A 97 -3.29 0.63 -25.25
N ALA A 98 -2.09 0.39 -24.71
CA ALA A 98 -1.00 1.39 -24.69
C ALA A 98 -0.41 1.60 -26.10
N ASN A 99 -0.31 0.53 -26.90
CA ASN A 99 0.18 0.59 -28.28
C ASN A 99 -0.84 1.20 -29.26
N ALA A 100 -2.14 1.10 -28.95
CA ALA A 100 -3.20 1.70 -29.77
C ALA A 100 -3.19 3.24 -29.69
N ALA A 101 -2.87 3.81 -28.52
CA ALA A 101 -2.73 5.26 -28.35
C ALA A 101 -1.46 5.81 -29.03
N GLU A 102 -0.38 5.03 -29.08
CA GLU A 102 0.89 5.43 -29.70
C GLU A 102 0.85 5.33 -31.24
N GLY A 103 0.09 4.37 -31.80
CA GLY A 103 -0.11 4.24 -33.25
C GLY A 103 -1.00 5.32 -33.88
N ALA A 104 -1.88 5.96 -33.11
CA ALA A 104 -2.81 6.98 -33.61
C ALA A 104 -2.17 8.37 -33.83
N THR A 105 -0.96 8.61 -33.32
CA THR A 105 -0.28 9.93 -33.42
C THR A 105 0.70 10.02 -34.59
N ARG A 106 0.99 8.91 -35.29
CA ARG A 106 1.87 8.92 -36.46
C ARG A 106 1.07 9.31 -37.71
N ILE A 107 0.85 10.60 -37.92
CA ILE A 107 0.38 11.13 -39.21
C ILE A 107 1.38 10.68 -40.29
N PRO A 108 0.96 10.03 -41.38
CA PRO A 108 1.86 9.72 -42.49
C PRO A 108 2.29 11.04 -43.14
N GLU A 109 3.57 11.36 -43.03
CA GLU A 109 4.22 12.41 -43.81
C GLU A 109 4.07 12.06 -45.29
N ALA A 110 3.23 12.83 -45.99
CA ALA A 110 2.94 12.64 -47.40
C ALA A 110 4.23 12.77 -48.21
N ALA A 111 4.63 11.68 -48.88
CA ALA A 111 5.70 11.68 -49.85
C ALA A 111 5.34 12.60 -51.03
N PRO A 112 6.31 13.34 -51.62
CA PRO A 112 6.03 14.26 -52.71
C PRO A 112 5.66 13.49 -53.98
N GLU A 113 4.54 13.87 -54.60
CA GLU A 113 4.09 13.34 -55.88
C GLU A 113 5.10 13.69 -56.99
N THR A 114 5.83 12.69 -57.48
CA THR A 114 6.58 12.79 -58.73
C THR A 114 5.60 12.68 -59.90
N GLY A 115 5.10 13.82 -60.37
CA GLY A 115 4.48 13.94 -61.69
C GLY A 115 5.55 14.13 -62.77
N GLU A 116 5.73 13.13 -63.63
CA GLU A 116 6.33 13.34 -64.96
C GLU A 116 5.36 12.78 -66.03
N PRO A 117 4.95 13.59 -67.04
CA PRO A 117 3.87 13.27 -67.98
C PRO A 117 4.28 12.30 -69.11
N PRO A 118 3.31 11.71 -69.83
CA PRO A 118 3.55 10.65 -70.82
C PRO A 118 4.29 11.18 -72.05
N ARG A 119 5.36 10.48 -72.46
CA ARG A 119 6.04 10.74 -73.74
C ARG A 119 5.25 10.10 -74.87
N ASP A 120 4.73 10.98 -75.71
CA ASP A 120 3.98 10.69 -76.92
C ASP A 120 4.85 9.99 -77.98
N VAL A 121 4.21 9.09 -78.72
CA VAL A 121 4.77 8.24 -79.76
C VAL A 121 4.66 9.00 -81.07
N GLY A 122 5.79 9.47 -81.62
CA GLY A 122 5.82 10.30 -82.82
C GLY A 122 6.89 9.88 -83.82
N SER A 123 6.41 9.23 -84.90
CA SER A 123 7.08 8.88 -86.15
C SER A 123 7.84 10.03 -86.84
N GLN A 124 8.93 9.68 -87.54
CA GLN A 124 9.57 10.28 -88.75
C GLN A 124 11.09 10.06 -88.65
N SER A 125 11.86 9.61 -89.64
CA SER A 125 11.69 9.16 -91.03
C SER A 125 12.93 8.34 -91.40
#